data_AF-A0A944T9H9-F1
#
_entry.id   AF-A0A944T9H9-F1
#
_cell.length_a   1.000
_cell.length_b   1.000
_cell.length_c   1.000
_cell.angle_alpha   90.00
_cell.angle_beta   90.00
_cell.angle_gamma   90.00
#
_symmetry.space_group_name_H-M   'P 1'
#
loop_
_entity.id
_entity.type
_entity.pdbx_description
1 polymer ?
#
loop_
_entity_poly.entity_id
_entity_poly.type
_entity_poly.pdbx_seq_one_letter_code
_entity_poly.pdbx_strand_id
1 'polypeptide(L)'
;MPNITMLDVDELQQGPLEPYVRQCLKQRAPDPAFHAMMGHNPALSKSMYVAWGTVFSTGAVDHKLKEIIRVQLSRMADCNY
;
A
#
# COMPACT_ATOMS: atom_id res chain seq x y z
N MET A 1 -3.40 14.40 5.22
CA MET A 1 -4.68 13.67 5.07
C MET A 1 -5.05 13.62 3.60
N PRO A 2 -5.65 12.51 3.12
CA PRO A 2 -6.05 12.39 1.71
C PRO A 2 -7.08 13.45 1.32
N ASN A 3 -6.97 13.97 0.10
CA ASN A 3 -7.94 14.89 -0.51
C ASN A 3 -8.90 14.15 -1.46
N ILE A 4 -9.23 12.92 -1.10
CA ILE A 4 -10.14 12.04 -1.83
C ILE A 4 -10.98 11.25 -0.82
N THR A 5 -12.22 10.94 -1.17
CA THR A 5 -13.09 10.09 -0.35
C THR A 5 -12.43 8.73 -0.14
N MET A 6 -12.42 8.27 1.10
CA MET A 6 -11.92 6.94 1.45
C MET A 6 -13.02 5.92 1.17
N LEU A 7 -12.72 4.91 0.35
CA LEU A 7 -13.63 3.79 0.13
C LEU A 7 -13.69 2.90 1.37
N ASP A 8 -14.86 2.29 1.60
CA ASP A 8 -15.03 1.34 2.69
C ASP A 8 -14.21 0.06 2.41
N VAL A 9 -13.44 -0.37 3.41
CA VAL A 9 -12.59 -1.55 3.30
C VAL A 9 -13.41 -2.83 3.15
N ASP A 10 -14.56 -2.91 3.83
CA ASP A 10 -15.45 -4.07 3.76
C ASP A 10 -16.08 -4.18 2.36
N GLU A 11 -16.40 -3.06 1.72
CA GLU A 11 -16.86 -3.03 0.32
C GLU A 11 -15.76 -3.46 -0.64
N LEU A 12 -14.52 -3.00 -0.43
CA LEU A 12 -13.36 -3.39 -1.25
C LEU A 12 -13.06 -4.89 -1.16
N GLN A 13 -13.37 -5.54 -0.04
CA GLN A 13 -13.27 -6.98 0.14
C GLN A 13 -14.34 -7.78 -0.63
N GLN A 14 -15.35 -7.16 -1.21
CA GLN A 14 -16.32 -7.84 -2.07
C GLN A 14 -15.96 -7.74 -3.56
N GLY A 15 -14.91 -6.97 -3.88
CA GLY A 15 -14.53 -6.62 -5.25
C GLY A 15 -13.25 -7.28 -5.76
N PRO A 16 -12.73 -6.83 -6.91
CA PRO A 16 -11.52 -7.39 -7.53
C PRO A 16 -10.22 -7.14 -6.71
N LEU A 17 -10.29 -6.33 -5.65
CA LEU A 17 -9.18 -6.04 -4.75
C LEU A 17 -9.13 -6.94 -3.51
N GLU A 18 -10.15 -7.78 -3.30
CA GLU A 18 -10.29 -8.69 -2.16
C GLU A 18 -8.99 -9.40 -1.72
N PRO A 19 -8.23 -10.10 -2.60
CA PRO A 19 -7.04 -10.81 -2.16
C PRO A 19 -5.93 -9.88 -1.64
N TYR A 20 -5.82 -8.67 -2.20
CA TYR A 20 -4.81 -7.69 -1.82
C TYR A 20 -5.18 -7.00 -0.50
N VAL A 21 -6.46 -6.64 -0.35
CA VAL A 21 -6.99 -6.04 0.88
C VAL A 21 -6.85 -7.00 2.05
N ARG A 22 -7.19 -8.28 1.88
CA ARG A 22 -7.01 -9.30 2.93
C ARG A 22 -5.56 -9.45 3.34
N GLN A 23 -4.64 -9.50 2.37
CA GLN A 23 -3.22 -9.62 2.66
C GLN A 23 -2.67 -8.38 3.38
N CYS A 24 -3.07 -7.19 2.93
CA CYS A 24 -2.76 -5.91 3.55
C CYS A 24 -3.22 -5.86 5.03
N LEU A 25 -4.46 -6.23 5.31
CA LEU A 25 -5.01 -6.30 6.67
C LEU A 25 -4.25 -7.30 7.56
N LYS A 26 -3.85 -8.45 7.00
CA LYS A 26 -3.09 -9.47 7.72
C LYS A 26 -1.67 -9.01 8.05
N GLN A 27 -0.99 -8.36 7.10
CA GLN A 27 0.40 -7.93 7.23
C GLN A 27 0.56 -6.56 7.89
N ARG A 28 -0.54 -5.77 7.94
CA ARG A 28 -0.54 -4.34 8.29
C ARG A 28 0.45 -3.53 7.45
N ALA A 29 0.67 -3.97 6.21
CA ALA A 29 1.62 -3.36 5.27
C ALA A 29 1.20 -3.67 3.81
N PRO A 30 1.01 -2.66 2.93
CA PRO A 30 1.03 -1.23 3.24
C PRO A 30 -0.11 -0.86 4.21
N ASP A 31 -0.23 0.41 4.59
CA ASP A 31 -1.33 0.82 5.48
C ASP A 31 -2.70 0.47 4.86
N PRO A 32 -3.70 0.00 5.63
CA PRO A 32 -5.02 -0.36 5.09
C PRO A 32 -5.70 0.77 4.28
N ALA A 33 -5.43 2.04 4.61
CA ALA A 33 -5.95 3.18 3.88
C ALA A 33 -5.40 3.27 2.44
N PHE A 34 -4.33 2.56 2.11
CA PHE A 34 -3.78 2.48 0.76
C PHE A 34 -4.84 2.03 -0.26
N HIS A 35 -5.56 0.94 0.02
CA HIS A 35 -6.59 0.44 -0.88
C HIS A 35 -7.84 1.32 -0.85
N ALA A 36 -8.15 1.95 0.29
CA ALA A 36 -9.26 2.89 0.38
C ALA A 36 -9.05 4.16 -0.47
N MET A 37 -7.80 4.64 -0.60
CA MET A 37 -7.45 5.77 -1.50
C MET A 37 -7.34 5.34 -2.96
N MET A 38 -6.65 4.24 -3.24
CA MET A 38 -6.34 3.83 -4.61
C MET A 38 -7.47 3.03 -5.28
N GLY A 39 -8.39 2.49 -4.47
CA GLY A 39 -9.45 1.58 -4.90
C GLY A 39 -10.46 2.19 -5.89
N HIS A 40 -10.50 3.53 -6.00
CA HIS A 40 -11.23 4.23 -7.06
C HIS A 40 -10.79 3.79 -8.47
N ASN A 41 -9.56 3.30 -8.60
CA ASN A 41 -9.07 2.60 -9.79
C ASN A 41 -8.49 1.23 -9.39
N PRO A 42 -9.28 0.14 -9.47
CA PRO A 42 -8.86 -1.18 -9.04
C PRO A 42 -7.62 -1.70 -9.78
N ALA A 43 -7.49 -1.42 -11.08
CA ALA A 43 -6.34 -1.86 -11.86
C ALA A 43 -5.04 -1.19 -11.39
N LEU A 44 -5.11 0.11 -11.07
CA LEU A 44 -4.00 0.86 -10.52
C LEU A 44 -3.65 0.38 -9.10
N SER A 45 -4.64 0.24 -8.22
CA SER A 45 -4.45 -0.23 -6.84
C SER A 45 -3.77 -1.60 -6.80
N LYS A 46 -4.23 -2.55 -7.62
CA LYS A 46 -3.62 -3.87 -7.78
C LYS A 46 -2.18 -3.76 -8.27
N SER A 47 -1.93 -3.00 -9.33
CA SER A 47 -0.59 -2.90 -9.93
C SER A 47 0.42 -2.33 -8.95
N MET A 48 0.04 -1.28 -8.22
CA MET A 48 0.88 -0.66 -7.21
C MET A 48 1.14 -1.60 -6.03
N TYR A 49 0.12 -2.31 -5.54
CA TYR A 49 0.31 -3.29 -4.46
C TYR A 49 1.28 -4.40 -4.85
N VAL A 50 1.14 -4.96 -6.05
CA VAL A 50 2.05 -6.02 -6.54
C VAL A 50 3.48 -5.50 -6.66
N ALA A 51 3.66 -4.32 -7.27
CA ALA A 51 4.98 -3.72 -7.43
C ALA A 51 5.64 -3.44 -6.07
N TRP A 52 4.91 -2.77 -5.17
CA TRP A 52 5.38 -2.46 -3.82
C TRP A 52 5.68 -3.73 -3.03
N GLY A 53 4.78 -4.70 -3.01
CA GLY A 53 4.93 -5.95 -2.28
C GLY A 53 6.12 -6.77 -2.78
N THR A 54 6.36 -6.78 -4.09
CA THR A 54 7.52 -7.45 -4.71
C THR A 54 8.82 -6.84 -4.21
N VAL A 55 8.99 -5.52 -4.30
CA VAL A 55 10.25 -4.89 -3.86
C VAL A 55 10.41 -4.95 -2.35
N PHE A 56 9.33 -4.75 -1.60
CA PHE A 56 9.35 -4.62 -0.16
C PHE A 56 9.48 -5.96 0.56
N SER A 57 8.61 -6.91 0.22
CA SER A 57 8.49 -8.19 0.93
C SER A 57 9.42 -9.26 0.41
N THR A 58 9.67 -9.33 -0.91
CA THR A 58 10.44 -10.42 -1.54
C THR A 58 11.69 -9.96 -2.29
N GLY A 59 11.93 -8.65 -2.40
CA GLY A 59 13.09 -8.11 -3.09
C GLY A 59 14.43 -8.45 -2.42
N ALA A 60 15.52 -8.41 -3.20
CA ALA A 60 16.84 -8.89 -2.78
C ALA A 60 17.57 -8.05 -1.71
N VAL A 61 17.13 -6.81 -1.47
CA VAL A 61 17.75 -5.93 -0.46
C VAL A 61 17.30 -6.36 0.93
N ASP A 62 18.18 -6.25 1.93
CA ASP A 62 17.82 -6.49 3.32
C ASP A 62 16.63 -5.62 3.76
N HIS A 63 15.71 -6.20 4.51
CA HIS A 63 14.45 -5.53 4.85
C HIS A 63 14.67 -4.29 5.73
N LYS A 64 15.62 -4.34 6.67
CA LYS A 64 15.96 -3.18 7.51
C LYS A 64 16.56 -2.05 6.66
N LEU A 65 17.38 -2.39 5.67
CA LEU A 65 17.91 -1.40 4.74
C LEU A 65 16.81 -0.76 3.86
N LYS A 66 15.83 -1.54 3.38
CA LYS A 66 14.67 -0.99 2.64
C LYS A 66 13.90 0.04 3.46
N GLU A 67 13.67 -0.25 4.74
CA GLU A 67 12.97 0.67 5.65
C GLU A 67 13.76 1.96 5.89
N ILE A 68 15.08 1.86 6.09
CA ILE A 68 15.96 3.04 6.21
C ILE A 68 15.86 3.92 4.95
N ILE A 69 15.95 3.31 3.76
CA ILE A 69 15.82 4.04 2.48
C ILE A 69 14.46 4.73 2.38
N ARG A 70 13.37 4.04 2.72
CA ARG A 70 12.01 4.61 2.68
C ARG A 70 11.87 5.82 3.60
N VAL A 71 12.34 5.73 4.84
CA VAL A 71 12.26 6.86 5.80
C VAL A 71 13.09 8.05 5.31
N GLN A 72 14.28 7.81 4.76
CA GLN A 72 15.12 8.88 4.20
C GLN A 72 14.43 9.57 3.01
N LEU A 73 13.87 8.79 2.08
CA LEU A 73 13.13 9.33 0.94
C LEU A 73 11.88 10.11 1.37
N SER A 74 11.12 9.61 2.35
CA SER A 74 9.96 10.33 2.89
C SER A 74 10.35 11.67 3.49
N ARG A 75 11.44 11.74 4.27
CA ARG A 75 11.96 13.00 4.83
C ARG A 75 12.40 13.98 3.75
N MET A 76 13.11 13.49 2.73
CA MET A 76 13.55 14.31 1.59
C MET A 76 12.37 14.88 0.79
N ALA A 77 11.27 14.13 0.71
CA ALA A 77 10.05 14.53 0.01
C ALA A 77 9.04 15.30 0.88
N ASP A 78 9.36 15.59 2.15
CA ASP A 78 8.43 16.15 3.14
C ASP A 78 7.10 15.37 3.22
N CYS A 79 7.19 14.04 3.11
CA CYS A 79 6.06 13.14 3.19
C CYS A 79 5.77 12.79 4.66
N ASN A 80 4.71 13.37 5.20
CA ASN A 80 4.28 13.25 6.60
C ASN A 80 3.12 12.24 6.80
N TYR A 81 2.93 11.32 5.85
CA TYR A 81 1.95 10.24 5.95
C TYR A 81 2.36 9.18 6.96
#